data_AF-A0A535A4D2-F1
#
_entry.id   AF-A0A535A4D2-F1
#
_cell.length_a   1.000
_cell.length_b   1.000
_cell.length_c   1.000
_cell.angle_alpha   90.00
_cell.angle_beta   90.00
_cell.angle_gamma   90.00
#
_symmetry.space_group_name_H-M   'P 1'
#
loop_
_entity.id
_entity.type
_entity.pdbx_description
1 polymer ?
#
loop_
_entity_poly.entity_id
_entity_poly.type
_entity_poly.pdbx_seq_one_letter_code
_entity_poly.pdbx_strand_id
1 'polypeptide(L)'
;MLLTHPHQDHVGGLLAVLERYQVGLVIDPDRPYPNPTYARFLEEARAEPGARIVEARFGQVLDLGEGATFRILFPAPADVVAPLPDNDINNASAVGILRHVGFTALLTGDAKGPIEDLLAQRGLLQQIDVLKVGHHGSNASTTPDFLAAVNPIAALISAGVGNPYGHPHRETIEKLAAVPGLRTHRTDLEGSIEVISDGRRFRVTSRVADDGWRPVHTETAPLGRGTPGRIGLWLFPPVMKPIGCSRASTSRKGSWSTHVAWHASPPRRRASLRPRATSLTRSSSRSPPCCTTSTSRRPAAAGSLMAWSEHGG
;
A
#
# COMPACT_ATOMS: atom_id res chain seq x y z
N MET A 1 -9.33 -0.11 -4.44
CA MET A 1 -8.29 -1.12 -4.18
C MET A 1 -7.56 -1.39 -5.48
N LEU A 2 -6.24 -1.56 -5.44
CA LEU A 2 -5.40 -1.77 -6.62
C LEU A 2 -4.43 -2.94 -6.37
N LEU A 3 -4.48 -3.94 -7.24
CA LEU A 3 -3.55 -5.07 -7.30
C LEU A 3 -2.40 -4.71 -8.25
N THR A 4 -1.16 -4.78 -7.78
CA THR A 4 0.00 -4.48 -8.63
C THR A 4 0.21 -5.57 -9.67
N HIS A 5 0.29 -6.83 -9.24
CA HIS A 5 0.44 -8.02 -10.09
C HIS A 5 -0.01 -9.28 -9.32
N PRO A 6 -0.24 -10.43 -9.97
CA PRO A 6 -0.97 -11.56 -9.38
C PRO A 6 -0.14 -12.53 -8.50
N HIS A 7 1.09 -12.18 -8.09
CA HIS A 7 1.84 -13.05 -7.18
C HIS A 7 1.19 -13.13 -5.79
N GLN A 8 1.48 -14.23 -5.08
CA GLN A 8 0.84 -14.58 -3.80
C GLN A 8 1.01 -13.50 -2.73
N ASP A 9 2.21 -12.98 -2.62
CA ASP A 9 2.66 -11.89 -1.77
C ASP A 9 2.12 -10.53 -2.22
N HIS A 10 1.37 -10.44 -3.30
CA HIS A 10 0.61 -9.23 -3.65
C HIS A 10 -0.88 -9.50 -3.45
N VAL A 11 -1.44 -10.52 -4.09
CA VAL A 11 -2.89 -10.74 -4.03
C VAL A 11 -3.40 -11.20 -2.66
N GLY A 12 -2.58 -11.93 -1.88
CA GLY A 12 -3.01 -12.57 -0.64
C GLY A 12 -3.50 -11.58 0.43
N GLY A 13 -3.02 -10.34 0.39
CA GLY A 13 -3.43 -9.30 1.36
C GLY A 13 -4.76 -8.66 1.01
N LEU A 14 -5.06 -8.54 -0.28
CA LEU A 14 -6.30 -7.93 -0.72
C LEU A 14 -7.54 -8.76 -0.36
N LEU A 15 -7.39 -10.08 -0.22
CA LEU A 15 -8.45 -10.94 0.32
C LEU A 15 -8.84 -10.50 1.75
N ALA A 16 -7.86 -10.20 2.61
CA ALA A 16 -8.15 -9.71 3.96
C ALA A 16 -8.80 -8.31 3.95
N VAL A 17 -8.58 -7.50 2.91
CA VAL A 17 -9.25 -6.22 2.71
C VAL A 17 -10.71 -6.43 2.30
N LEU A 18 -10.96 -7.29 1.30
CA LEU A 18 -12.31 -7.66 0.86
C LEU A 18 -13.13 -8.25 2.00
N GLU A 19 -12.53 -9.07 2.87
CA GLU A 19 -13.21 -9.63 4.04
C GLU A 19 -13.70 -8.57 5.05
N ARG A 20 -13.01 -7.42 5.14
CA ARG A 20 -13.19 -6.42 6.20
C ARG A 20 -13.90 -5.15 5.77
N TYR A 21 -13.74 -4.75 4.51
CA TYR A 21 -14.22 -3.46 4.01
C TYR A 21 -15.15 -3.66 2.82
N GLN A 22 -16.12 -2.75 2.67
CA GLN A 22 -16.89 -2.68 1.44
C GLN A 22 -16.05 -1.99 0.35
N VAL A 23 -15.80 -2.68 -0.76
CA VAL A 23 -14.93 -2.19 -1.84
C VAL A 23 -15.77 -1.75 -3.04
N GLY A 24 -15.72 -0.45 -3.38
CA GLY A 24 -16.45 0.08 -4.54
C GLY A 24 -15.71 -0.02 -5.88
N LEU A 25 -14.39 -0.12 -5.85
CA LEU A 25 -13.53 -0.18 -7.05
C LEU A 25 -12.33 -1.09 -6.82
N VAL A 26 -12.15 -2.04 -7.73
CA VAL A 26 -10.99 -2.93 -7.85
C VAL A 26 -10.27 -2.60 -9.16
N ILE A 27 -8.97 -2.38 -9.09
CA ILE A 27 -8.10 -2.10 -10.22
C ILE A 27 -7.08 -3.23 -10.31
N ASP A 28 -6.94 -3.81 -11.49
CA ASP A 28 -6.11 -4.98 -11.76
C ASP A 28 -5.38 -4.77 -13.10
N PRO A 29 -4.07 -5.04 -13.25
CA PRO A 29 -3.39 -4.99 -14.54
C PRO A 29 -3.92 -6.00 -15.57
N ASP A 30 -4.86 -6.88 -15.21
CA ASP A 30 -5.51 -7.88 -16.08
C ASP A 30 -4.50 -8.81 -16.75
N ARG A 31 -3.59 -9.36 -15.94
CA ARG A 31 -2.54 -10.28 -16.39
C ARG A 31 -2.85 -11.69 -15.90
N PRO A 32 -3.30 -12.60 -16.78
CA PRO A 32 -3.56 -13.98 -16.41
C PRO A 32 -2.31 -14.66 -15.83
N TYR A 33 -2.47 -15.31 -14.69
CA TYR A 33 -1.38 -16.01 -14.02
C TYR A 33 -1.93 -17.20 -13.24
N PRO A 34 -1.32 -18.40 -13.34
CA PRO A 34 -1.83 -19.62 -12.70
C PRO A 34 -1.53 -19.62 -11.19
N ASN A 35 -2.27 -18.79 -10.45
CA ASN A 35 -2.22 -18.69 -9.00
C ASN A 35 -3.62 -18.89 -8.40
N PRO A 36 -3.85 -19.96 -7.59
CA PRO A 36 -5.15 -20.21 -6.95
C PRO A 36 -5.66 -19.05 -6.09
N THR A 37 -4.77 -18.31 -5.43
CA THR A 37 -5.15 -17.15 -4.61
C THR A 37 -5.60 -15.98 -5.49
N TYR A 38 -5.02 -15.82 -6.67
CA TYR A 38 -5.48 -14.84 -7.65
C TYR A 38 -6.86 -15.19 -8.21
N ALA A 39 -7.09 -16.47 -8.54
CA ALA A 39 -8.42 -16.94 -8.96
C ALA A 39 -9.48 -16.66 -7.87
N ARG A 40 -9.18 -17.03 -6.61
CA ARG A 40 -10.04 -16.73 -5.46
C ARG A 40 -10.30 -15.23 -5.30
N PHE A 41 -9.28 -14.40 -5.45
CA PHE A 41 -9.43 -12.94 -5.36
C PHE A 41 -10.38 -12.40 -6.41
N LEU A 42 -10.28 -12.85 -7.66
CA LEU A 42 -11.19 -12.43 -8.73
C LEU A 42 -12.63 -12.87 -8.45
N GLU A 43 -12.83 -14.09 -7.92
CA GLU A 43 -14.15 -14.57 -7.52
C GLU A 43 -14.75 -13.71 -6.40
N GLU A 44 -14.01 -13.44 -5.34
CA GLU A 44 -14.47 -12.59 -4.23
C GLU A 44 -14.71 -11.14 -4.66
N ALA A 45 -13.83 -10.57 -5.50
CA ALA A 45 -14.00 -9.22 -6.04
C ALA A 45 -15.26 -9.11 -6.91
N ARG A 46 -15.59 -10.13 -7.71
CA ARG A 46 -16.80 -10.17 -8.54
C ARG A 46 -18.08 -10.36 -7.70
N ALA A 47 -17.96 -11.03 -6.57
CA ALA A 47 -19.05 -11.23 -5.63
C ALA A 47 -19.31 -10.01 -4.72
N GLU A 48 -18.37 -9.05 -4.65
CA GLU A 48 -18.48 -7.87 -3.78
C GLU A 48 -19.59 -6.92 -4.26
N PRO A 49 -20.66 -6.68 -3.45
CA PRO A 49 -21.82 -5.91 -3.89
C PRO A 49 -21.49 -4.47 -4.28
N GLY A 50 -21.74 -4.12 -5.53
CA GLY A 50 -21.51 -2.78 -6.07
C GLY A 50 -20.05 -2.46 -6.42
N ALA A 51 -19.14 -3.44 -6.31
CA ALA A 51 -17.77 -3.30 -6.76
C ALA A 51 -17.70 -3.23 -8.28
N ARG A 52 -16.95 -2.25 -8.81
CA ARG A 52 -16.52 -2.24 -10.20
C ARG A 52 -15.11 -2.81 -10.29
N ILE A 53 -14.88 -3.72 -11.22
CA ILE A 53 -13.54 -4.20 -11.56
C ILE A 53 -13.13 -3.52 -12.86
N VAL A 54 -11.99 -2.86 -12.88
CA VAL A 54 -11.45 -2.17 -14.05
C VAL A 54 -9.98 -2.51 -14.23
N GLU A 55 -9.52 -2.45 -15.48
CA GLU A 55 -8.11 -2.64 -15.81
C GLU A 55 -7.28 -1.41 -15.40
N ALA A 56 -6.07 -1.63 -14.88
CA ALA A 56 -5.07 -0.59 -14.66
C ALA A 56 -4.57 -0.09 -16.02
N ARG A 57 -4.76 1.20 -16.33
CA ARG A 57 -4.36 1.76 -17.63
C ARG A 57 -3.47 2.99 -17.46
N PHE A 58 -2.48 3.13 -18.34
CA PHE A 58 -1.64 4.32 -18.40
C PHE A 58 -2.46 5.61 -18.46
N GLY A 59 -2.07 6.59 -17.66
CA GLY A 59 -2.73 7.89 -17.60
C GLY A 59 -4.05 7.89 -16.82
N GLN A 60 -4.56 6.73 -16.39
CA GLN A 60 -5.71 6.68 -15.51
C GLN A 60 -5.41 7.41 -14.20
N VAL A 61 -6.30 8.33 -13.83
CA VAL A 61 -6.22 9.08 -12.57
C VAL A 61 -7.39 8.70 -11.69
N LEU A 62 -7.08 8.29 -10.46
CA LEU A 62 -8.05 8.05 -9.40
C LEU A 62 -8.11 9.28 -8.52
N ASP A 63 -9.27 9.90 -8.42
CA ASP A 63 -9.55 10.89 -7.38
C ASP A 63 -9.80 10.14 -6.08
N LEU A 64 -8.95 10.41 -5.09
CA LEU A 64 -9.05 9.79 -3.80
C LEU A 64 -9.59 10.77 -2.73
N GLY A 65 -10.04 11.96 -3.13
CA GLY A 65 -10.62 12.97 -2.25
C GLY A 65 -9.58 13.85 -1.56
N GLU A 66 -10.04 14.97 -0.99
CA GLU A 66 -9.21 15.95 -0.26
C GLU A 66 -7.98 16.44 -1.06
N GLY A 67 -8.11 16.54 -2.39
CA GLY A 67 -7.02 16.98 -3.28
C GLY A 67 -5.94 15.93 -3.53
N ALA A 68 -6.21 14.67 -3.20
CA ALA A 68 -5.31 13.56 -3.44
C ALA A 68 -5.69 12.77 -4.69
N THR A 69 -4.68 12.40 -5.48
CA THR A 69 -4.89 11.65 -6.71
C THR A 69 -3.85 10.55 -6.86
N PHE A 70 -4.22 9.43 -7.45
CA PHE A 70 -3.28 8.40 -7.86
C PHE A 70 -3.29 8.25 -9.38
N ARG A 71 -2.15 8.53 -10.02
CA ARG A 71 -1.99 8.40 -11.47
C ARG A 71 -1.19 7.16 -11.81
N ILE A 72 -1.75 6.30 -12.66
CA ILE A 72 -1.09 5.10 -13.16
C ILE A 72 -0.10 5.47 -14.29
N LEU A 73 1.14 5.02 -14.15
CA LEU A 73 2.24 5.18 -15.11
C LEU A 73 2.55 3.90 -15.88
N PHE A 74 2.19 2.74 -15.34
CA PHE A 74 2.34 1.46 -16.00
C PHE A 74 1.21 0.52 -15.52
N PRO A 75 0.64 -0.36 -16.35
CA PRO A 75 0.99 -0.70 -17.74
C PRO A 75 0.71 0.42 -18.75
N ALA A 76 1.61 0.56 -19.74
CA ALA A 76 1.51 1.56 -20.80
C ALA A 76 1.49 0.93 -22.20
N PRO A 77 0.75 1.52 -23.15
CA PRO A 77 0.65 1.01 -24.51
C PRO A 77 1.95 1.21 -25.30
N ALA A 78 2.09 0.45 -26.39
CA ALA A 78 3.34 0.34 -27.17
C ALA A 78 3.82 1.68 -27.79
N ASP A 79 2.90 2.62 -28.00
CA ASP A 79 3.19 3.97 -28.50
C ASP A 79 3.78 4.89 -27.42
N VAL A 80 3.47 4.64 -26.15
CA VAL A 80 4.03 5.37 -25.01
C VAL A 80 5.36 4.76 -24.58
N VAL A 81 5.42 3.43 -24.50
CA VAL A 81 6.60 2.69 -24.04
C VAL A 81 6.84 1.45 -24.87
N ALA A 82 8.10 1.09 -25.13
CA ALA A 82 8.40 -0.11 -25.90
C ALA A 82 7.91 -1.38 -25.16
N PRO A 83 7.36 -2.39 -25.87
CA PRO A 83 7.06 -3.67 -25.25
C PRO A 83 8.32 -4.27 -24.63
N LEU A 84 8.17 -4.85 -23.43
CA LEU A 84 9.28 -5.56 -22.83
C LEU A 84 9.56 -6.87 -23.59
N PRO A 85 10.83 -7.29 -23.64
CA PRO A 85 11.23 -8.52 -24.31
C PRO A 85 10.89 -9.78 -23.49
N ASP A 86 10.67 -9.63 -22.18
CA ASP A 86 10.32 -10.73 -21.27
C ASP A 86 8.84 -10.75 -20.92
N ASN A 87 8.37 -11.94 -20.51
CA ASN A 87 7.02 -12.15 -19.98
C ASN A 87 7.06 -12.30 -18.45
N ASP A 88 7.98 -11.60 -17.79
CA ASP A 88 8.10 -11.66 -16.33
C ASP A 88 6.87 -11.00 -15.70
N ILE A 89 6.14 -11.75 -14.89
CA ILE A 89 4.90 -11.29 -14.27
C ILE A 89 5.15 -10.15 -13.25
N ASN A 90 6.37 -9.98 -12.74
CA ASN A 90 6.70 -8.83 -11.91
C ASN A 90 6.66 -7.52 -12.74
N ASN A 91 7.04 -7.60 -14.01
CA ASN A 91 6.97 -6.48 -14.96
C ASN A 91 5.54 -6.19 -15.43
N ALA A 92 4.55 -6.96 -14.99
CA ALA A 92 3.14 -6.59 -15.08
C ALA A 92 2.69 -5.66 -13.94
N SER A 93 3.57 -5.35 -12.98
CA SER A 93 3.25 -4.48 -11.83
C SER A 93 2.66 -3.16 -12.29
N ALA A 94 1.46 -2.83 -11.80
CA ALA A 94 0.97 -1.48 -11.87
C ALA A 94 1.95 -0.56 -11.12
N VAL A 95 2.38 0.51 -11.78
CA VAL A 95 3.25 1.56 -11.21
C VAL A 95 2.47 2.86 -11.21
N GLY A 96 2.54 3.64 -10.14
CA GLY A 96 1.83 4.93 -10.12
C GLY A 96 2.31 5.91 -9.07
N ILE A 97 1.97 7.18 -9.31
CA ILE A 97 2.30 8.30 -8.44
C ILE A 97 1.06 8.71 -7.67
N LEU A 98 1.14 8.63 -6.34
CA LEU A 98 0.25 9.34 -5.42
C LEU A 98 0.69 10.80 -5.34
N ARG A 99 -0.25 11.74 -5.51
CA ARG A 99 -0.05 13.17 -5.27
C ARG A 99 -1.05 13.66 -4.25
N HIS A 100 -0.62 14.60 -3.40
CA HIS A 100 -1.51 15.39 -2.57
C HIS A 100 -0.88 16.73 -2.25
N VAL A 101 -1.47 17.80 -2.81
CA VAL A 101 -0.96 19.15 -2.68
C VAL A 101 0.53 19.20 -3.08
N GLY A 102 1.46 19.41 -2.14
CA GLY A 102 2.89 19.44 -2.39
C GLY A 102 3.62 18.10 -2.16
N PHE A 103 2.91 17.00 -1.88
CA PHE A 103 3.48 15.69 -1.58
C PHE A 103 3.31 14.70 -2.73
N THR A 104 4.32 13.86 -2.93
CA THR A 104 4.39 12.81 -3.94
C THR A 104 4.95 11.52 -3.36
N ALA A 105 4.30 10.39 -3.70
CA ALA A 105 4.87 9.07 -3.46
C ALA A 105 4.76 8.20 -4.71
N LEU A 106 5.83 7.48 -5.05
CA LEU A 106 5.88 6.54 -6.16
C LEU A 106 5.78 5.12 -5.62
N LEU A 107 4.76 4.39 -6.09
CA LEU A 107 4.53 2.99 -5.77
C LEU A 107 4.82 2.15 -7.01
N THR A 108 5.75 1.20 -6.90
CA THR A 108 6.31 0.48 -8.05
C THR A 108 5.90 -0.98 -8.12
N GLY A 109 5.28 -1.55 -7.07
CA GLY A 109 5.13 -3.00 -6.99
C GLY A 109 6.50 -3.67 -7.11
N ASP A 110 6.54 -4.71 -7.94
CA ASP A 110 7.76 -5.48 -8.22
C ASP A 110 8.32 -5.20 -9.60
N ALA A 111 7.98 -4.04 -10.17
CA ALA A 111 8.59 -3.58 -11.42
C ALA A 111 10.12 -3.72 -11.33
N LYS A 112 10.71 -4.38 -12.33
CA LYS A 112 12.15 -4.55 -12.45
C LYS A 112 12.76 -3.42 -13.27
N GLY A 113 14.09 -3.41 -13.33
CA GLY A 113 14.88 -2.42 -14.06
C GLY A 113 14.35 -2.08 -15.46
N PRO A 114 13.92 -3.05 -16.29
CA PRO A 114 13.38 -2.73 -17.61
C PRO A 114 12.16 -1.78 -17.59
N ILE A 115 11.25 -1.90 -16.62
CA ILE A 115 10.13 -0.96 -16.45
C ILE A 115 10.63 0.37 -15.91
N GLU A 116 11.47 0.33 -14.88
CA GLU A 116 12.01 1.52 -14.22
C GLU A 116 12.78 2.43 -15.20
N ASP A 117 13.70 1.85 -15.97
CA ASP A 117 14.52 2.54 -16.96
C ASP A 117 13.68 3.09 -18.10
N LEU A 118 12.69 2.33 -18.56
CA LEU A 118 11.78 2.75 -19.61
C LEU A 118 10.92 3.94 -19.18
N LEU A 119 10.43 3.96 -17.93
CA LEU A 119 9.71 5.11 -17.38
C LEU A 119 10.64 6.33 -17.26
N ALA A 120 11.89 6.14 -16.87
CA ALA A 120 12.90 7.19 -16.78
C ALA A 120 13.22 7.79 -18.17
N GLN A 121 13.54 6.94 -19.14
CA GLN A 121 13.91 7.33 -20.52
C GLN A 121 12.77 8.07 -21.24
N ARG A 122 11.52 7.72 -20.95
CA ARG A 122 10.33 8.40 -21.50
C ARG A 122 9.96 9.70 -20.79
N GLY A 123 10.73 10.11 -19.77
CA GLY A 123 10.46 11.34 -19.01
C GLY A 123 9.14 11.26 -18.22
N LEU A 124 8.70 10.05 -17.86
CA LEU A 124 7.45 9.83 -17.12
C LEU A 124 7.64 9.94 -15.60
N LEU A 125 8.90 9.99 -15.16
CA LEU A 125 9.31 10.17 -13.77
C LEU A 125 9.63 11.63 -13.49
N GLN A 126 9.55 11.98 -12.22
CA GLN A 126 9.86 13.31 -11.67
C GLN A 126 10.49 13.11 -10.30
N GLN A 127 10.95 14.20 -9.66
CA GLN A 127 11.30 14.13 -8.25
C GLN A 127 10.10 13.66 -7.41
N ILE A 128 10.37 12.72 -6.50
CA ILE A 128 9.40 12.07 -5.62
C ILE A 128 9.81 12.27 -4.16
N ASP A 129 8.88 12.57 -3.26
CA ASP A 129 9.23 12.70 -1.83
C ASP A 129 9.49 11.33 -1.20
N VAL A 130 8.61 10.37 -1.48
CA VAL A 130 8.67 9.00 -0.94
C VAL A 130 8.65 7.96 -2.05
N LEU A 131 9.74 7.21 -2.20
CA LEU A 131 9.82 6.04 -3.07
C LEU A 131 9.49 4.77 -2.27
N LYS A 132 8.52 3.98 -2.73
CA LYS A 132 8.46 2.57 -2.36
C LYS A 132 9.45 1.82 -3.24
N VAL A 133 10.50 1.26 -2.63
CA VAL A 133 11.53 0.48 -3.32
C VAL A 133 10.90 -0.77 -3.93
N GLY A 134 11.21 -0.98 -5.21
CA GLY A 134 10.67 -2.06 -6.02
C GLY A 134 11.08 -3.44 -5.52
N HIS A 135 10.16 -4.39 -5.65
CA HIS A 135 10.43 -5.83 -5.47
C HIS A 135 11.15 -6.15 -4.16
N HIS A 136 10.68 -5.54 -3.07
CA HIS A 136 11.20 -5.73 -1.71
C HIS A 136 12.68 -5.39 -1.53
N GLY A 137 13.29 -4.65 -2.46
CA GLY A 137 14.73 -4.41 -2.48
C GLY A 137 15.52 -5.50 -3.22
N SER A 138 14.93 -6.14 -4.23
CA SER A 138 15.63 -7.00 -5.17
C SER A 138 16.79 -6.24 -5.86
N ASN A 139 17.88 -6.93 -6.20
CA ASN A 139 18.98 -6.35 -6.99
C ASN A 139 18.61 -6.13 -8.47
N ALA A 140 17.53 -6.78 -8.94
CA ALA A 140 16.97 -6.65 -10.28
C ALA A 140 16.06 -5.43 -10.47
N SER A 141 15.80 -4.69 -9.40
CA SER A 141 15.03 -3.43 -9.39
C SER A 141 15.89 -2.30 -8.82
N THR A 142 15.30 -1.12 -8.79
CA THR A 142 15.90 0.13 -8.32
C THR A 142 17.23 0.39 -9.04
N THR A 143 17.14 0.58 -10.36
CA THR A 143 18.31 0.90 -11.19
C THR A 143 18.89 2.28 -10.86
N PRO A 144 20.18 2.53 -11.17
CA PRO A 144 20.78 3.84 -10.98
C PRO A 144 20.07 4.96 -11.76
N ASP A 145 19.69 4.71 -13.02
CA ASP A 145 19.01 5.71 -13.86
C ASP A 145 17.63 6.07 -13.32
N PHE A 146 16.90 5.06 -12.83
CA PHE A 146 15.64 5.26 -12.13
C PHE A 146 15.80 6.07 -10.84
N LEU A 147 16.77 5.71 -9.99
CA LEU A 147 17.06 6.45 -8.76
C LEU A 147 17.45 7.90 -9.04
N ALA A 148 18.24 8.14 -10.08
CA ALA A 148 18.61 9.49 -10.49
C ALA A 148 17.40 10.30 -10.98
N ALA A 149 16.50 9.67 -11.74
CA ALA A 149 15.29 10.32 -12.24
C ALA A 149 14.28 10.65 -11.13
N VAL A 150 14.12 9.78 -10.12
CA VAL A 150 13.16 9.97 -9.03
C VAL A 150 13.72 10.78 -7.86
N ASN A 151 15.04 10.75 -7.65
CA ASN A 151 15.80 11.47 -6.61
C ASN A 151 15.03 11.64 -5.28
N PRO A 152 14.72 10.54 -4.57
CA PRO A 152 13.78 10.59 -3.47
C PRO A 152 14.35 11.20 -2.18
N ILE A 153 13.47 11.72 -1.32
CA ILE A 153 13.87 12.16 0.04
C ILE A 153 13.88 10.96 1.00
N ALA A 154 12.88 10.09 0.91
CA ALA A 154 12.80 8.85 1.67
C ALA A 154 12.52 7.65 0.75
N ALA A 155 13.15 6.52 1.04
CA ALA A 155 12.95 5.24 0.37
C ALA A 155 12.45 4.21 1.38
N LEU A 156 11.36 3.52 1.08
CA LEU A 156 10.76 2.52 1.95
C LEU A 156 10.94 1.13 1.34
N ILE A 157 11.55 0.22 2.09
CA ILE A 157 11.71 -1.19 1.72
C ILE A 157 10.72 -2.01 2.55
N SER A 158 9.83 -2.72 1.87
CA SER A 158 8.93 -3.69 2.49
C SER A 158 9.53 -5.08 2.36
N ALA A 159 10.17 -5.58 3.42
CA ALA A 159 10.74 -6.92 3.51
C ALA A 159 10.40 -7.57 4.86
N GLY A 160 10.41 -8.91 4.90
CA GLY A 160 10.23 -9.69 6.11
C GLY A 160 11.53 -9.96 6.85
N VAL A 161 11.45 -10.12 8.18
CA VAL A 161 12.59 -10.58 8.99
C VAL A 161 13.00 -11.98 8.52
N GLY A 162 14.25 -12.13 8.09
CA GLY A 162 14.75 -13.42 7.60
C GLY A 162 14.12 -13.84 6.27
N ASN A 163 13.72 -12.89 5.42
CA ASN A 163 13.16 -13.15 4.10
C ASN A 163 14.00 -14.20 3.32
N PRO A 164 13.38 -15.31 2.88
CA PRO A 164 14.10 -16.45 2.30
C PRO A 164 14.68 -16.18 0.91
N TYR A 165 14.24 -15.11 0.24
CA TYR A 165 14.78 -14.66 -1.05
C TYR A 165 16.04 -13.80 -0.90
N GLY A 166 16.45 -13.48 0.34
CA GLY A 166 17.59 -12.62 0.63
C GLY A 166 17.28 -11.13 0.46
N HIS A 167 16.01 -10.75 0.38
CA HIS A 167 15.58 -9.36 0.28
C HIS A 167 15.62 -8.63 1.64
N PRO A 168 16.03 -7.35 1.68
CA PRO A 168 16.64 -6.59 0.59
C PRO A 168 18.08 -7.05 0.31
N HIS A 169 18.45 -7.07 -0.98
CA HIS A 169 19.81 -7.39 -1.40
C HIS A 169 20.80 -6.30 -1.00
N ARG A 170 22.03 -6.71 -0.68
CA ARG A 170 23.10 -5.80 -0.28
C ARG A 170 23.37 -4.74 -1.35
N GLU A 171 23.38 -5.13 -2.62
CA GLU A 171 23.59 -4.23 -3.76
C GLU A 171 22.54 -3.12 -3.79
N THR A 172 21.29 -3.44 -3.48
CA THR A 172 20.21 -2.43 -3.44
C THR A 172 20.37 -1.49 -2.26
N ILE A 173 20.79 -1.99 -1.10
CA ILE A 173 21.12 -1.13 0.06
C ILE A 173 22.28 -0.19 -0.26
N GLU A 174 23.33 -0.68 -0.93
CA GLU A 174 24.48 0.13 -1.33
C GLU A 174 24.10 1.21 -2.35
N LYS A 175 23.26 0.89 -3.34
CA LYS A 175 22.70 1.88 -4.29
C LYS A 175 21.95 2.99 -3.57
N LEU A 176 21.08 2.65 -2.61
CA LEU A 176 20.30 3.63 -1.86
C LEU A 176 21.19 4.49 -0.94
N ALA A 177 22.17 3.88 -0.29
CA ALA A 177 23.12 4.58 0.57
C ALA A 177 24.03 5.56 -0.19
N ALA A 178 24.25 5.32 -1.49
CA ALA A 178 25.02 6.21 -2.35
C ALA A 178 24.27 7.49 -2.75
N VAL A 179 22.95 7.56 -2.55
CA VAL A 179 22.14 8.76 -2.88
C VAL A 179 22.27 9.79 -1.76
N PRO A 180 22.83 10.99 -2.02
CA PRO A 180 23.05 11.98 -0.98
C PRO A 180 21.75 12.45 -0.33
N GLY A 181 21.68 12.38 1.00
CA GLY A 181 20.53 12.84 1.78
C GLY A 181 19.31 11.92 1.77
N LEU A 182 19.35 10.81 1.02
CA LEU A 182 18.28 9.81 1.00
C LEU A 182 18.24 9.06 2.34
N ARG A 183 17.04 8.89 2.88
CA ARG A 183 16.80 8.09 4.08
C ARG A 183 16.06 6.82 3.72
N THR A 184 16.68 5.68 4.04
CA THR A 184 16.11 4.37 3.80
C THR A 184 15.45 3.83 5.05
N HIS A 185 14.19 3.42 4.93
CA HIS A 185 13.44 2.75 5.99
C HIS A 185 13.10 1.32 5.60
N ARG A 186 13.12 0.41 6.58
CA ARG A 186 13.05 -1.04 6.35
C ARG A 186 12.08 -1.72 7.31
N THR A 187 11.05 -2.38 6.78
CA THR A 187 10.05 -3.04 7.64
C THR A 187 10.62 -4.24 8.40
N ASP A 188 11.66 -4.88 7.89
CA ASP A 188 12.35 -5.99 8.55
C ASP A 188 13.20 -5.53 9.77
N LEU A 189 13.51 -4.24 9.87
CA LEU A 189 14.26 -3.66 10.99
C LEU A 189 13.37 -2.79 11.90
N GLU A 190 12.40 -2.10 11.31
CA GLU A 190 11.63 -1.04 11.98
C GLU A 190 10.15 -1.41 12.20
N GLY A 191 9.71 -2.58 11.73
CA GLY A 191 8.32 -3.01 11.78
C GLY A 191 7.43 -2.23 10.80
N SER A 192 6.30 -1.72 11.27
CA SER A 192 5.35 -0.97 10.42
C SER A 192 5.85 0.46 10.24
N ILE A 193 5.89 0.95 9.01
CA ILE A 193 6.29 2.30 8.66
C ILE A 193 5.07 3.08 8.20
N GLU A 194 4.81 4.23 8.80
CA GLU A 194 3.70 5.14 8.49
C GLU A 194 4.26 6.46 7.97
N VAL A 195 3.84 6.88 6.78
CA VAL A 195 4.14 8.20 6.21
C VAL A 195 2.90 9.08 6.30
N ILE A 196 2.96 10.17 7.06
CA ILE A 196 1.86 11.14 7.18
C ILE A 196 2.26 12.45 6.51
N SER A 197 1.49 12.92 5.55
CA SER A 197 1.67 14.22 4.90
C SER A 197 0.53 15.18 5.20
N ASP A 198 0.86 16.45 5.47
CA ASP A 198 -0.13 17.54 5.54
C ASP A 198 -0.16 18.44 4.29
N GLY A 199 0.51 18.00 3.21
CA GLY A 199 0.66 18.76 1.97
C GLY A 199 1.72 19.87 2.03
N ARG A 200 2.27 20.18 3.22
CA ARG A 200 3.39 21.13 3.44
C ARG A 200 4.62 20.47 4.05
N ARG A 201 4.46 19.29 4.64
CA ARG A 201 5.52 18.45 5.17
C ARG A 201 5.01 17.02 5.21
N PHE A 202 5.93 16.07 5.22
CA PHE A 202 5.61 14.69 5.54
C PHE A 202 6.45 14.19 6.70
N ARG A 203 5.98 13.13 7.34
CA ARG A 203 6.63 12.47 8.46
C ARG A 203 6.65 10.97 8.26
N VAL A 204 7.78 10.34 8.48
CA VAL A 204 7.91 8.87 8.52
C VAL A 204 7.98 8.44 9.99
N THR A 205 7.12 7.51 10.39
CA THR A 205 7.03 6.96 11.75
C THR A 205 7.09 5.45 11.69
N SER A 206 7.99 4.81 12.43
CA SER A 206 8.04 3.35 12.50
C SER A 206 7.51 2.79 13.83
N ARG A 207 7.00 1.56 13.82
CA ARG A 207 6.33 0.89 14.95
C ARG A 207 6.65 -0.61 14.94
N VAL A 208 7.26 -1.09 16.01
CA VAL A 208 7.45 -2.53 16.26
C VAL A 208 6.25 -3.06 17.05
N ALA A 209 5.81 -4.28 16.73
CA ALA A 209 4.67 -4.93 17.36
C ALA A 209 5.05 -5.57 18.70
N ASP A 210 5.61 -4.81 19.64
CA ASP A 210 5.83 -5.28 21.02
C ASP A 210 4.82 -4.62 21.95
N ASP A 211 3.96 -5.44 22.59
CA ASP A 211 3.12 -5.26 23.79
C ASP A 211 2.46 -3.89 24.09
N GLY A 212 2.27 -3.06 23.07
CA GLY A 212 1.65 -1.76 23.20
C GLY A 212 2.22 -0.78 22.18
N TRP A 213 1.56 -0.68 21.02
CA TRP A 213 1.68 0.35 19.99
C TRP A 213 2.54 1.58 20.38
N ARG A 214 3.87 1.48 20.24
CA ARG A 214 4.83 2.53 20.57
C ARG A 214 5.58 2.97 19.31
N PRO A 215 5.64 4.28 18.99
CA PRO A 215 6.50 4.79 17.93
C PRO A 215 7.97 4.54 18.30
N VAL A 216 8.76 4.02 17.36
CA VAL A 216 10.19 3.73 17.54
C VAL A 216 11.06 4.83 16.95
N HIS A 217 10.74 5.28 15.74
CA HIS A 217 11.40 6.41 15.09
C HIS A 217 10.36 7.38 14.52
N THR A 218 10.67 8.68 14.49
CA THR A 218 9.82 9.70 13.87
C THR A 218 10.68 10.77 13.24
N GLU A 219 10.51 10.98 11.94
CA GLU A 219 11.24 12.00 11.19
C GLU A 219 10.29 12.87 10.37
N THR A 220 10.60 14.16 10.19
CA THR A 220 9.76 15.10 9.42
C THR A 220 10.58 15.85 8.37
N ALA A 221 10.08 15.94 7.14
CA ALA A 221 10.69 16.68 6.04
C ALA A 221 9.72 17.76 5.50
N PRO A 222 10.19 19.00 5.24
CA PRO A 222 9.36 20.07 4.68
C PRO A 222 9.10 19.91 3.18
N LEU A 223 7.92 20.33 2.71
CA LEU A 223 7.51 20.42 1.31
C LEU A 223 7.28 21.90 0.98
N GLY A 224 7.98 22.41 -0.04
CA GLY A 224 8.17 23.84 -0.26
C GLY A 224 6.96 24.69 -0.68
N ARG A 225 5.69 24.26 -0.53
CA ARG A 225 4.44 25.06 -0.71
C ARG A 225 3.16 24.19 -0.51
N GLY A 226 2.09 24.74 0.08
CA GLY A 226 0.74 24.11 0.14
C GLY A 226 -0.24 24.74 1.15
N THR A 227 -1.52 24.33 1.16
CA THR A 227 -2.61 24.65 2.14
C THR A 227 -3.15 23.34 2.77
N PRO A 228 -3.86 23.36 3.92
CA PRO A 228 -3.92 22.18 4.80
C PRO A 228 -4.97 21.12 4.42
N GLY A 229 -4.52 19.86 4.32
CA GLY A 229 -5.26 18.59 4.36
C GLY A 229 -4.33 17.52 4.94
N ARG A 230 -4.80 16.37 5.47
CA ARG A 230 -3.92 15.32 6.05
C ARG A 230 -4.13 13.96 5.39
N ILE A 231 -3.01 13.32 5.06
CA ILE A 231 -2.92 11.99 4.43
C ILE A 231 -1.98 11.10 5.23
N GLY A 232 -2.31 9.81 5.32
CA GLY A 232 -1.38 8.76 5.77
C GLY A 232 -1.20 7.67 4.70
N LEU A 233 0.03 7.19 4.50
CA LEU A 233 0.44 6.03 3.72
C LEU A 233 1.09 5.04 4.69
N TRP A 234 0.58 3.82 4.79
CA TRP A 234 1.06 2.83 5.77
C TRP A 234 1.77 1.68 5.06
N LEU A 235 2.92 1.24 5.53
CA LEU A 235 3.56 -0.02 5.17
C LEU A 235 3.62 -0.85 6.45
N PHE A 236 3.13 -2.07 6.41
CA PHE A 236 3.21 -3.00 7.54
C PHE A 236 4.35 -3.99 7.30
N PRO A 237 4.93 -4.62 8.34
CA PRO A 237 5.76 -5.79 8.12
C PRO A 237 4.86 -6.95 7.73
N PRO A 238 5.38 -7.95 7.01
CA PRO A 238 4.66 -9.18 6.79
C PRO A 238 4.29 -9.86 8.12
N VAL A 239 2.99 -10.02 8.40
CA VAL A 239 2.52 -10.71 9.61
C VAL A 239 2.52 -12.22 9.43
N MET A 240 3.20 -12.97 10.32
CA MET A 240 3.10 -14.43 10.39
C MET A 240 1.78 -14.81 11.10
N LYS A 241 0.82 -15.44 10.40
CA LYS A 241 -0.34 -16.06 11.08
C LYS A 241 0.04 -17.49 11.51
N PRO A 242 -0.13 -17.88 12.79
CA PRO A 242 -0.07 -19.29 13.16
C PRO A 242 -1.27 -20.01 12.54
N ILE A 243 -1.02 -20.96 11.65
CA ILE A 243 -2.04 -21.91 11.19
C ILE A 243 -2.29 -22.87 12.35
N GLY A 244 -3.57 -23.04 12.71
CA GLY A 244 -4.02 -23.95 13.75
C GLY A 244 -3.37 -25.33 13.62
N CYS A 245 -3.01 -25.89 14.77
CA CYS A 245 -2.27 -27.14 14.87
C CYS A 245 -3.08 -28.31 14.28
N SER A 246 -2.74 -28.76 13.08
CA SER A 246 -3.01 -30.13 12.64
C SER A 246 -1.68 -30.86 12.46
N ARG A 247 -1.59 -32.04 13.08
CA ARG A 247 -0.44 -32.95 13.01
C ARG A 247 -0.38 -33.56 11.61
N ALA A 248 0.51 -33.05 10.76
CA ALA A 248 1.19 -33.83 9.73
C ALA A 248 2.36 -33.00 9.18
N SER A 249 3.54 -33.61 9.16
CA SER A 249 4.78 -33.03 8.64
C SER A 249 4.73 -32.89 7.12
N THR A 250 4.77 -31.66 6.63
CA THR A 250 5.43 -31.24 5.38
C THR A 250 5.63 -29.71 5.48
N SER A 251 6.68 -29.20 4.84
CA SER A 251 7.19 -27.82 4.98
C SER A 251 6.09 -26.76 4.99
N ARG A 252 5.92 -26.07 6.12
CA ARG A 252 4.97 -24.96 6.27
C ARG A 252 5.59 -23.70 5.68
N LYS A 253 5.17 -23.32 4.47
CA LYS A 253 5.35 -21.95 3.98
C LYS A 253 4.25 -21.09 4.61
N GLY A 254 4.62 -20.21 5.53
CA GLY A 254 3.71 -19.18 6.07
C GLY A 254 3.35 -18.19 4.97
N SER A 255 2.12 -17.68 5.01
CA SER A 255 1.67 -16.58 4.14
C SER A 255 1.78 -15.28 4.94
N TRP A 256 2.51 -14.36 4.37
CA TRP A 256 2.88 -13.06 4.93
C TRP A 256 1.95 -11.96 4.38
N SER A 257 1.72 -10.86 5.10
CA SER A 257 0.84 -9.77 4.61
C SER A 257 1.24 -8.38 5.09
N THR A 258 1.41 -7.45 4.15
CA THR A 258 1.69 -6.01 4.28
C THR A 258 0.69 -5.22 3.43
N HIS A 259 0.10 -4.13 3.93
CA HIS A 259 -0.92 -3.41 3.15
C HIS A 259 -0.53 -1.94 3.04
N VAL A 260 -0.47 -1.43 1.81
CA VAL A 260 -0.38 0.01 1.61
C VAL A 260 -1.77 0.59 1.66
N ALA A 261 -2.16 1.08 2.84
CA ALA A 261 -3.44 1.75 3.04
C ALA A 261 -3.25 3.26 2.97
N TRP A 262 -4.18 3.93 2.30
CA TRP A 262 -4.20 5.39 2.20
C TRP A 262 -5.55 5.94 2.63
N HIS A 263 -5.55 6.89 3.57
CA HIS A 263 -6.77 7.55 4.06
C HIS A 263 -6.60 9.08 4.05
N ALA A 264 -7.59 9.77 3.51
CA ALA A 264 -7.75 11.21 3.65
C ALA A 264 -8.76 11.53 4.76
N SER A 265 -8.34 12.30 5.76
CA SER A 265 -9.21 12.74 6.86
C SER A 265 -9.51 14.23 6.76
N PRO A 266 -10.78 14.66 6.94
CA PRO A 266 -11.10 16.08 7.05
C PRO A 266 -10.42 16.72 8.28
N PRO A 267 -10.15 18.04 8.27
CA PRO A 267 -9.51 18.71 9.39
C PRO A 267 -10.32 18.55 10.68
N ARG A 268 -9.63 18.20 11.78
CA ARG A 268 -10.26 18.07 13.11
C ARG A 268 -10.89 19.41 13.51
N ARG A 269 -12.23 19.50 13.52
CA ARG A 269 -12.94 20.59 14.19
C ARG A 269 -12.70 20.46 15.70
N ARG A 270 -12.26 21.55 16.35
CA ARG A 270 -12.23 21.61 17.82
C ARG A 270 -13.66 21.38 18.33
N ALA A 271 -13.87 20.29 19.06
CA ALA A 271 -15.14 20.03 19.70
C ALA A 271 -15.39 21.09 20.79
N SER A 272 -16.42 21.92 20.60
CA SER A 272 -16.94 22.80 21.65
C SER A 272 -17.59 21.93 22.72
N LEU A 273 -17.05 21.96 23.93
CA LEU A 273 -17.65 21.32 25.11
C LEU A 273 -19.03 21.94 25.37
N ARG A 274 -20.09 21.13 25.33
CA ARG A 274 -21.37 21.43 25.98
C ARG A 274 -21.50 20.51 27.21
N PRO A 275 -22.00 21.02 28.36
CA PRO A 275 -21.98 20.27 29.60
C PRO A 275 -23.07 19.20 29.66
N ARG A 276 -22.77 18.08 30.33
CA ARG A 276 -23.70 16.98 30.62
C ARG A 276 -24.75 17.43 31.63
N ALA A 277 -26.03 17.18 31.32
CA ALA A 277 -27.09 17.13 32.31
C ALA A 277 -27.34 15.67 32.71
N THR A 278 -27.31 15.42 34.02
CA THR A 278 -27.62 14.15 34.69
C THR A 278 -29.11 14.07 35.02
N SER A 279 -29.76 12.93 34.76
CA SER A 279 -30.88 12.46 35.58
C SER A 279 -31.10 10.95 35.47
N LEU A 280 -31.07 10.31 36.64
CA LEU A 280 -31.63 9.00 37.04
C LEU A 280 -33.17 8.95 36.72
N THR A 281 -33.92 7.86 36.55
CA THR A 281 -33.93 6.49 37.09
C THR A 281 -35.01 5.66 36.37
N ARG A 282 -34.94 4.32 36.57
CA ARG A 282 -36.02 3.32 36.78
C ARG A 282 -36.52 2.43 35.64
N SER A 283 -36.82 1.21 36.09
CA SER A 283 -37.00 -0.10 35.46
C SER A 283 -38.40 -0.39 34.91
N SER A 284 -38.51 -1.23 33.87
CA SER A 284 -39.42 -2.38 33.85
C SER A 284 -39.21 -3.27 32.60
N SER A 285 -39.38 -4.57 32.84
CA SER A 285 -39.36 -5.73 31.94
C SER A 285 -40.15 -5.65 30.63
N ARG A 286 -39.61 -6.26 29.55
CA ARG A 286 -40.38 -7.04 28.55
C ARG A 286 -39.45 -7.91 27.68
N SER A 287 -40.00 -9.06 27.30
CA SER A 287 -39.43 -10.26 26.66
C SER A 287 -38.67 -10.04 25.32
N PRO A 288 -37.81 -10.99 24.88
CA PRO A 288 -36.92 -10.79 23.75
C PRO A 288 -37.67 -10.98 22.41
N PRO A 289 -37.43 -10.15 21.39
CA PRO A 289 -37.76 -10.53 20.02
C PRO A 289 -36.60 -11.28 19.38
N CYS A 290 -36.99 -12.33 18.65
CA CYS A 290 -36.25 -13.15 17.69
C CYS A 290 -34.98 -12.54 17.11
N CYS A 291 -33.96 -13.40 16.99
CA CYS A 291 -32.79 -13.25 16.13
C CYS A 291 -33.19 -12.78 14.73
N THR A 292 -33.17 -11.46 14.50
CA THR A 292 -32.91 -10.92 13.18
C THR A 292 -31.44 -11.15 12.90
N THR A 293 -31.14 -11.91 11.85
CA THR A 293 -29.81 -11.99 11.25
C THR A 293 -29.33 -10.57 10.97
N SER A 294 -28.48 -10.04 11.85
CA SER A 294 -27.76 -8.82 11.57
C SER A 294 -26.84 -9.13 10.40
N THR A 295 -27.22 -8.70 9.20
CA THR A 295 -26.23 -8.46 8.16
C THR A 295 -25.25 -7.46 8.76
N SER A 296 -24.10 -7.95 9.21
CA SER A 296 -23.02 -7.08 9.68
C SER A 296 -22.63 -6.22 8.49
N ARG A 297 -23.16 -5.01 8.40
CA ARG A 297 -22.72 -4.05 7.38
C ARG A 297 -21.25 -3.80 7.64
N ARG A 298 -20.39 -4.28 6.73
CA ARG A 298 -18.97 -3.93 6.73
C ARG A 298 -18.87 -2.39 6.74
N PRO A 299 -17.96 -1.81 7.51
CA PRO A 299 -17.84 -0.36 7.56
C PRO A 299 -17.49 0.18 6.17
N ALA A 300 -18.29 1.13 5.68
CA ALA A 300 -17.84 2.04 4.64
C ALA A 300 -16.84 3.01 5.27
N ALA A 301 -15.64 3.14 4.70
CA ALA A 301 -14.65 4.08 5.20
C ALA A 301 -15.21 5.51 5.15
N ALA A 302 -15.01 6.29 6.21
CA ALA A 302 -15.32 7.73 6.20
C ALA A 302 -14.23 8.43 5.37
N GLY A 303 -14.42 8.50 4.05
CA GLY A 303 -13.44 8.98 3.06
C GLY A 303 -12.99 7.88 2.09
N SER A 304 -12.42 8.26 0.94
CA SER A 304 -11.91 7.26 0.00
C SER A 304 -10.64 6.63 0.56
N LEU A 305 -10.64 5.30 0.68
CA LEU A 305 -9.47 4.52 1.10
C LEU A 305 -8.91 3.78 -0.12
N MET A 306 -7.64 3.97 -0.43
CA MET A 306 -6.94 3.15 -1.42
C MET A 306 -6.10 2.11 -0.69
N ALA A 307 -6.44 0.83 -0.88
CA ALA A 307 -5.55 -0.29 -0.57
C ALA A 307 -4.73 -0.63 -1.81
N TRP A 308 -3.41 -0.67 -1.65
CA TRP A 308 -2.40 -1.07 -2.63
C TRP A 308 -1.62 -2.25 -2.04
N SER A 309 -1.42 -3.31 -2.82
CA SER A 309 -0.93 -4.59 -2.29
C SER A 309 0.51 -4.91 -2.65
N GLU A 310 1.33 -5.12 -1.63
CA GLU A 310 2.71 -5.59 -1.72
C GLU A 310 3.09 -6.23 -0.39
N HIS A 311 3.63 -7.47 -0.37
CA HIS A 311 4.10 -8.17 0.84
C HIS A 311 5.54 -8.62 0.68
N GLY A 312 6.37 -8.34 1.68
CA GLY A 312 7.69 -8.99 1.74
C GLY A 312 7.53 -10.50 1.96
N GLY A 313 8.23 -11.31 1.17
CA GLY A 313 8.35 -12.76 1.37
C GLY A 313 9.04 -13.19 2.67
#